data_AF-A0A1G6X423-F1
#
_entry.id   AF-A0A1G6X423-F1
#
_cell.length_a   1.000
_cell.length_b   1.000
_cell.length_c   1.000
_cell.angle_alpha   90.00
_cell.angle_beta   90.00
_cell.angle_gamma   90.00
#
_symmetry.space_group_name_H-M   'P 1'
#
loop_
_entity.id
_entity.type
_entity.pdbx_description
1 polymer ?
#
loop_
_entity_poly.entity_id
_entity_poly.type
_entity_poly.pdbx_seq_one_letter_code
_entity_poly.pdbx_strand_id
1 'polypeptide(L)'
;MIDGIWWLVILIAIIVILWLVAKSRGAKAGEKHGSAKSKNTVPNDALQKTSALLKQYFPAYRVTRKANHLLISQQGKKIAMITIDKKIAEGKRRLGEVPVINYHRVPSRAQLATHLQEAE
;
A
#
# COMPACT_ATOMS: atom_id res chain seq x y z
N MET A 1 -26.48 -44.59 -14.97
CA MET A 1 -26.23 -44.72 -13.51
C MET A 1 -24.73 -44.73 -13.36
N ILE A 2 -24.15 -43.72 -12.71
CA ILE A 2 -22.70 -43.75 -12.44
C ILE A 2 -22.50 -44.87 -11.42
N ASP A 3 -21.91 -45.99 -11.85
CA ASP A 3 -21.57 -47.11 -11.00
C ASP A 3 -20.73 -46.61 -9.82
N GLY A 4 -20.96 -47.17 -8.62
CA GLY A 4 -20.45 -46.62 -7.36
C GLY A 4 -18.93 -46.42 -7.29
N ILE A 5 -18.18 -47.10 -8.15
CA ILE A 5 -16.71 -47.01 -8.26
C ILE A 5 -16.27 -45.86 -9.17
N TRP A 6 -17.10 -45.46 -10.15
CA TRP A 6 -16.75 -44.43 -11.13
C TRP A 6 -16.65 -43.03 -10.52
N TRP A 7 -17.41 -42.77 -9.44
CA TRP A 7 -17.28 -41.52 -8.66
C TRP A 7 -15.88 -41.39 -8.01
N LEU A 8 -15.27 -42.51 -7.62
CA LEU A 8 -13.96 -42.52 -6.98
C LEU A 8 -12.84 -42.08 -7.94
N VAL A 9 -12.96 -42.46 -9.22
CA VAL A 9 -12.02 -42.05 -10.28
C VAL A 9 -12.11 -40.54 -10.53
N ILE A 10 -13.33 -39.99 -10.57
CA ILE A 10 -13.56 -38.55 -10.73
C ILE A 10 -12.98 -37.78 -9.53
N LEU A 11 -13.20 -38.27 -8.31
CA LEU A 11 -12.66 -37.66 -7.09
C LEU A 11 -11.12 -37.64 -7.11
N ILE A 12 -10.47 -38.75 -7.47
CA ILE A 12 -9.01 -38.83 -7.56
C ILE A 12 -8.47 -37.89 -8.63
N ALA A 13 -9.13 -37.81 -9.80
CA ALA A 13 -8.73 -36.88 -10.86
C ALA A 13 -8.75 -35.41 -10.39
N ILE A 14 -9.80 -35.02 -9.65
CA ILE A 14 -9.92 -33.67 -9.08
C ILE A 14 -8.80 -33.41 -8.05
N ILE A 15 -8.51 -34.37 -7.18
CA ILE A 15 -7.43 -34.26 -6.18
C ILE A 15 -6.07 -34.09 -6.86
N VAL A 16 -5.79 -34.86 -7.91
CA VAL A 16 -4.53 -34.76 -8.67
C VAL A 16 -4.42 -33.39 -9.35
N ILE A 17 -5.49 -32.88 -9.96
CA ILE A 17 -5.51 -31.55 -10.58
C ILE A 17 -5.26 -30.45 -9.55
N LEU A 18 -5.95 -30.49 -8.40
CA LEU A 18 -5.74 -29.54 -7.30
C LEU A 18 -4.32 -29.62 -6.73
N TRP A 19 -3.77 -30.82 -6.60
CA TRP A 19 -2.41 -31.03 -6.14
C TRP A 19 -1.38 -30.51 -7.15
N LEU A 20 -1.60 -30.69 -8.44
CA LEU A 20 -0.75 -30.14 -9.52
C LEU A 20 -0.82 -28.61 -9.57
N VAL A 21 -2.00 -28.03 -9.36
CA VAL A 21 -2.20 -26.58 -9.23
C VAL A 21 -1.52 -26.03 -7.97
N ALA A 22 -1.59 -26.75 -6.84
CA ALA A 22 -0.89 -26.36 -5.61
C ALA A 22 0.64 -26.51 -5.74
N LYS A 23 1.12 -27.60 -6.36
CA LYS A 23 2.55 -27.86 -6.60
C LYS A 23 3.16 -26.83 -7.54
N SER A 24 2.45 -26.45 -8.61
CA SER A 24 2.89 -25.37 -9.52
C SER A 24 2.86 -24.00 -8.84
N ARG A 25 2.00 -23.78 -7.84
CA ARG A 25 2.04 -22.58 -6.98
C ARG A 25 3.14 -22.62 -5.91
N GLY A 26 3.67 -23.80 -5.57
CA GLY A 26 4.71 -24.00 -4.56
C GLY A 26 6.15 -23.79 -5.04
N ALA A 27 6.38 -23.56 -6.34
CA ALA A 27 7.70 -23.30 -6.90
C ALA A 27 7.93 -21.80 -7.18
N LYS A 28 7.61 -20.93 -6.22
CA LYS A 28 7.98 -19.50 -6.25
C LYS A 28 8.47 -19.00 -4.90
N ALA A 29 9.45 -19.70 -4.36
CA ALA A 29 10.56 -18.99 -3.73
C ALA A 29 11.27 -18.18 -4.83
N GLY A 30 10.90 -16.90 -4.94
CA GLY A 30 11.66 -15.93 -5.72
C GLY A 30 11.19 -15.68 -7.15
N GLU A 31 9.89 -15.53 -7.42
CA GLU A 31 9.52 -14.67 -8.54
C GLU A 31 9.66 -13.20 -8.15
N LYS A 32 10.82 -12.63 -8.51
CA LYS A 32 10.88 -11.23 -8.88
C LYS A 32 10.02 -11.05 -10.13
N HIS A 33 8.74 -10.83 -9.90
CA HIS A 33 7.78 -10.37 -10.88
C HIS A 33 8.33 -9.12 -11.58
N GLY A 34 8.44 -9.20 -12.90
CA GLY A 34 8.15 -8.09 -13.81
C GLY A 34 9.11 -6.92 -13.82
N SER A 35 10.18 -7.03 -14.61
CA SER A 35 10.70 -5.86 -15.33
C SER A 35 9.76 -5.51 -16.49
N ALA A 36 8.48 -5.30 -16.19
CA ALA A 36 7.70 -4.37 -16.99
C ALA A 36 8.37 -3.02 -16.74
N LYS A 37 9.14 -2.58 -17.74
CA LYS A 37 9.73 -1.25 -17.83
C LYS A 37 8.58 -0.25 -17.62
N SER A 38 8.36 0.12 -16.36
CA SER A 38 7.47 1.21 -15.96
C SER A 38 8.07 2.46 -16.58
N LYS A 39 7.48 2.80 -17.72
CA LYS A 39 7.63 4.05 -18.43
C LYS A 39 7.46 5.17 -17.39
N ASN A 40 8.54 5.89 -17.09
CA ASN A 40 8.54 7.19 -16.43
C ASN A 40 7.62 7.34 -15.21
N THR A 41 7.99 6.78 -14.07
CA THR A 41 7.59 7.41 -12.80
C THR A 41 8.84 7.92 -12.15
N VAL A 42 9.09 9.23 -12.28
CA VAL A 42 10.05 9.94 -11.43
C VAL A 42 9.76 9.44 -10.01
N PRO A 43 10.72 8.80 -9.31
CA PRO A 43 10.49 8.38 -7.94
C PRO A 43 9.97 9.62 -7.22
N ASN A 44 8.83 9.50 -6.53
CA ASN A 44 8.19 10.64 -5.86
C ASN A 44 9.13 11.13 -4.73
N ASP A 45 10.15 11.88 -5.13
CA ASP A 45 11.22 12.46 -4.34
C ASP A 45 10.61 13.38 -3.29
N ALA A 46 9.47 14.00 -3.62
CA ALA A 46 8.71 14.77 -2.69
C ALA A 46 8.19 13.93 -1.51
N LEU A 47 7.54 12.77 -1.73
CA LEU A 47 7.09 11.90 -0.63
C LEU A 47 8.27 11.39 0.20
N GLN A 48 9.40 11.11 -0.45
CA GLN A 48 10.61 10.68 0.25
C GLN A 48 11.17 11.78 1.15
N LYS A 49 11.31 13.01 0.62
CA LYS A 49 11.74 14.20 1.36
C LYS A 49 10.79 14.50 2.53
N THR A 50 9.48 14.45 2.30
CA THR A 50 8.48 14.63 3.35
C THR A 50 8.60 13.55 4.42
N SER A 51 8.84 12.29 4.05
CA SER A 51 9.03 11.22 5.03
C SER A 51 10.30 11.39 5.88
N ALA A 52 11.38 11.92 5.29
CA ALA A 52 12.60 12.23 6.01
C ALA A 52 12.38 13.40 7.00
N LEU A 53 11.70 14.45 6.56
CA LEU A 53 11.31 15.59 7.41
C LEU A 53 10.45 15.13 8.60
N LEU A 54 9.44 14.28 8.35
CA LEU A 54 8.58 13.78 9.41
C LEU A 54 9.34 12.95 10.44
N LYS A 55 10.24 12.07 9.99
CA LYS A 55 11.08 11.26 10.89
C LYS A 55 12.04 12.12 11.72
N GLN A 56 12.57 13.19 11.14
CA GLN A 56 13.53 14.08 11.80
C GLN A 56 12.85 15.00 12.83
N TYR A 57 11.73 15.62 12.46
CA TYR A 57 11.11 16.68 13.27
C TYR A 57 9.93 16.19 14.12
N PHE A 58 9.35 15.03 13.80
CA PHE A 58 8.19 14.50 14.50
C PHE A 58 8.34 13.00 14.82
N PRO A 59 9.31 12.63 15.67
CA PRO A 59 9.61 11.23 15.99
C PRO A 59 8.45 10.50 16.71
N ALA A 60 7.52 11.24 17.30
CA ALA A 60 6.31 10.68 17.93
C ALA A 60 5.35 10.03 16.92
N TYR A 61 5.43 10.40 15.64
CA TYR A 61 4.59 9.83 14.60
C TYR A 61 5.33 8.75 13.81
N ARG A 62 4.67 7.60 13.65
CA ARG A 62 5.12 6.51 12.79
C ARG A 62 4.71 6.78 11.35
N VAL A 63 5.70 7.00 10.50
CA VAL A 63 5.51 7.26 9.07
C VAL A 63 5.74 5.99 8.26
N THR A 64 4.71 5.53 7.55
CA THR A 64 4.79 4.39 6.63
C THR A 64 4.68 4.88 5.19
N ARG A 65 5.73 4.65 4.40
CA ARG A 65 5.74 5.00 2.97
C ARG A 65 4.98 3.95 2.16
N LYS A 66 4.03 4.40 1.34
CA LYS A 66 3.39 3.63 0.26
C LYS A 66 3.75 4.25 -1.09
N ALA A 67 3.34 3.62 -2.18
CA ALA A 67 3.69 4.05 -3.53
C ALA A 67 3.26 5.51 -3.83
N ASN A 68 2.03 5.87 -3.43
CA ASN A 68 1.41 7.16 -3.79
C ASN A 68 1.09 8.06 -2.59
N HIS A 69 1.36 7.61 -1.37
CA HIS A 69 1.03 8.35 -0.14
C HIS A 69 1.92 7.94 1.03
N LEU A 70 1.95 8.80 2.06
CA LEU A 70 2.49 8.48 3.38
C LEU A 70 1.32 8.25 4.33
N LEU A 71 1.39 7.17 5.11
CA LEU A 71 0.50 6.97 6.24
C LEU A 71 1.20 7.42 7.50
N ILE A 72 0.48 8.22 8.30
CA ILE A 72 0.95 8.71 9.58
C ILE A 72 0.09 8.07 10.66
N SER A 73 0.76 7.45 11.61
CA SER A 73 0.13 6.78 12.74
C SER A 73 0.77 7.21 14.04
N GLN A 74 -0.03 7.41 15.07
CA GLN A 74 0.42 7.68 16.43
C GLN A 74 -0.11 6.56 17.32
N GLN A 75 0.75 5.95 18.14
CA GLN A 75 0.37 4.89 19.08
C GLN A 75 -0.48 3.74 18.46
N GLY A 76 -0.28 3.45 17.17
CA GLY A 76 -1.03 2.41 16.45
C GLY A 76 -2.34 2.87 15.79
N LYS A 77 -2.83 4.07 16.09
CA LYS A 77 -3.98 4.69 15.41
C LYS A 77 -3.51 5.46 14.17
N LYS A 78 -4.21 5.31 13.05
CA LYS A 78 -3.96 6.11 11.83
C LYS A 78 -4.58 7.49 12.02
N ILE A 79 -3.76 8.52 11.95
CA ILE A 79 -4.20 9.91 12.18
C ILE A 79 -4.25 10.72 10.89
N ALA A 80 -3.41 10.41 9.89
CA ALA A 80 -3.44 11.13 8.62
C ALA A 80 -2.87 10.30 7.47
N MET A 81 -3.34 10.59 6.26
CA MET A 81 -2.74 10.14 5.03
C MET A 81 -2.28 11.36 4.21
N ILE A 82 -1.00 11.40 3.84
CA ILE A 82 -0.44 12.48 3.04
C ILE A 82 -0.24 12.01 1.61
N THR A 83 -0.84 12.69 0.65
CA THR A 83 -0.55 12.53 -0.79
C THR A 83 0.19 13.75 -1.30
N ILE A 84 1.04 13.57 -2.31
CA ILE A 84 1.69 14.69 -3.00
C ILE A 84 1.40 14.57 -4.49
N ASP A 85 0.42 15.35 -4.95
CA ASP A 85 -0.07 15.35 -6.33
C ASP A 85 -0.36 16.79 -6.79
N LYS A 86 0.17 17.15 -7.97
CA LYS A 86 0.03 18.48 -8.57
C LYS A 86 -1.33 18.73 -9.23
N LYS A 87 -2.07 17.67 -9.57
CA LYS A 87 -3.32 17.70 -10.32
C LYS A 87 -4.55 17.52 -9.43
N ILE A 88 -4.39 16.92 -8.25
CA ILE A 88 -5.46 16.77 -7.28
C ILE A 88 -5.65 18.12 -6.58
N ALA A 89 -6.82 18.76 -6.73
CA ALA A 89 -7.16 19.97 -6.00
C ALA A 89 -7.02 19.77 -4.47
N GLU A 90 -6.61 20.82 -3.75
CA GLU A 90 -6.58 20.85 -2.28
C GLU A 90 -7.99 20.58 -1.75
N GLY A 91 -8.28 19.32 -1.44
CA GLY A 91 -9.52 18.88 -0.86
C GLY A 91 -9.21 18.04 0.36
N LYS A 92 -9.81 18.40 1.50
CA LYS A 92 -9.83 17.58 2.71
C LYS A 92 -10.66 16.33 2.44
N ARG A 93 -10.08 15.37 1.71
CA ARG A 93 -10.71 14.06 1.51
C ARG A 93 -10.54 13.28 2.81
N ARG A 94 -11.52 12.46 3.17
CA ARG A 94 -11.40 11.54 4.31
C ARG A 94 -11.47 10.12 3.76
N LEU A 95 -10.53 9.26 4.15
CA LEU A 95 -10.59 7.83 3.86
C LEU A 95 -11.09 7.14 5.13
N GLY A 96 -12.41 7.06 5.29
CA GLY A 96 -13.04 6.72 6.55
C GLY A 96 -12.85 7.82 7.59
N GLU A 97 -12.29 7.48 8.75
CA GLU A 97 -11.98 8.45 9.82
C GLU A 97 -10.64 9.18 9.61
N VAL A 98 -9.82 8.72 8.66
CA VAL A 98 -8.47 9.26 8.47
C VAL A 98 -8.51 10.44 7.50
N PRO A 99 -8.14 11.67 7.92
CA PRO A 99 -7.99 12.80 7.02
C PRO A 99 -6.88 12.56 5.99
N VAL A 100 -7.18 12.92 4.75
CA VAL A 100 -6.27 12.89 3.62
C VAL A 100 -5.86 14.32 3.30
N ILE A 101 -4.57 14.58 3.46
CA ILE A 101 -3.96 15.88 3.21
C ILE A 101 -3.19 15.76 1.89
N ASN A 102 -3.65 16.47 0.86
CA ASN A 102 -2.94 16.55 -0.39
C ASN A 102 -2.05 17.79 -0.43
N TYR A 103 -0.79 17.63 -0.81
CA TYR A 103 0.10 18.75 -1.11
C TYR A 103 0.48 18.75 -2.59
N HIS A 104 0.73 19.93 -3.14
CA HIS A 104 1.23 20.07 -4.51
C HIS A 104 2.77 19.98 -4.61
N ARG A 105 3.47 20.13 -3.47
CA ARG A 105 4.93 20.09 -3.33
C ARG A 105 5.33 19.55 -1.95
N VAL A 106 6.63 19.40 -1.69
CA VAL A 106 7.12 19.07 -0.34
C VAL A 106 6.64 20.14 0.64
N PRO A 107 5.83 19.78 1.66
CA PRO A 107 5.34 20.72 2.64
C PRO A 107 6.47 21.17 3.57
N SER A 108 6.34 22.42 4.06
CA SER A 108 7.24 22.92 5.09
C SER A 108 6.94 22.26 6.45
N ARG A 109 7.90 22.34 7.38
CA ARG A 109 7.73 21.83 8.74
C ARG A 109 6.51 22.47 9.44
N ALA A 110 6.32 23.77 9.28
CA ALA A 110 5.19 24.49 9.88
C ALA A 110 3.84 23.98 9.36
N GLN A 111 3.73 23.79 8.04
CA GLN A 111 2.51 23.24 7.42
C GLN A 111 2.21 21.81 7.89
N LEU A 112 3.26 20.97 8.01
CA LEU A 112 3.11 19.62 8.55
C LEU A 112 2.64 19.66 10.02
N ALA A 113 3.21 20.54 10.84
CA ALA A 113 2.82 20.66 12.25
C ALA A 113 1.34 21.04 12.39
N THR A 114 0.90 22.09 11.70
CA THR A 114 -0.50 22.54 11.74
C THR A 114 -1.46 21.44 11.30
N HIS A 115 -1.19 20.79 10.18
CA HIS A 115 -2.11 19.77 9.66
C HIS A 115 -2.09 18.46 10.47
N LEU A 116 -0.98 18.13 11.13
CA LEU A 116 -0.92 16.98 12.04
C LEU A 116 -1.67 17.27 13.34
N GLN A 117 -1.56 18.49 13.86
CA GLN A 117 -2.29 18.91 15.06
C GLN A 117 -3.80 19.01 14.80
N GLU A 118 -4.24 19.40 13.60
CA GLU A 118 -5.66 19.34 13.18
C GLU A 118 -6.18 17.90 13.01
N ALA A 119 -5.30 16.91 12.92
CA ALA A 119 -5.63 15.52 12.60
C ALA A 119 -5.55 14.57 13.80
N GLU A 120 -5.00 15.00 14.94
CA GLU A 120 -5.14 14.35 16.24
C GLU A 120 -6.58 14.48 16.78
#